data_AF-A0A926H1F4-F1
#
_entry.id   AF-A0A926H1F4-F1
#
_cell.length_a   1.000
_cell.length_b   1.000
_cell.length_c   1.000
_cell.angle_alpha   90.00
_cell.angle_beta   90.00
_cell.angle_gamma   90.00
#
_symmetry.space_group_name_H-M   'P 1'
#
loop_
_entity.id
_entity.type
_entity.pdbx_description
1 polymer ?
#
loop_
_entity_poly.entity_id
_entity_poly.type
_entity_poly.pdbx_seq_one_letter_code
_entity_poly.pdbx_strand_id
1 'polypeptide(L)'
;MILIDNTVISDDVAEQFFVCNLDKCKGACCVEGDLGAPLEADELAILDAIYPKIKPYLTEAGIRAIESQGRYESDGDDGFVTTTINGRECVYAGYDERGLLKCGIEAAYNDGVIDWKK
;
A
#
# COMPACT_ATOMS: atom_id res chain seq x y z
N MET A 1 11.35 27.33 -15.86
CA MET A 1 10.15 26.88 -16.57
C MET A 1 10.67 26.10 -17.76
N ILE A 2 10.24 24.85 -17.95
CA ILE A 2 10.76 23.96 -19.00
C ILE A 2 9.85 24.08 -20.22
N LEU A 3 10.41 24.41 -21.39
CA LEU A 3 9.67 24.55 -22.65
C LEU A 3 10.00 23.38 -23.57
N ILE A 4 8.98 22.65 -24.03
CA ILE A 4 9.09 21.58 -25.03
C ILE A 4 8.08 21.88 -26.14
N ASP A 5 8.55 22.17 -27.35
CA ASP A 5 7.76 22.66 -28.47
C ASP A 5 6.83 23.84 -28.08
N ASN A 6 5.51 23.61 -28.06
CA ASN A 6 4.49 24.59 -27.68
C ASN A 6 3.91 24.33 -26.28
N THR A 7 4.58 23.51 -25.46
CA THR A 7 4.14 23.13 -24.11
C THR A 7 5.03 23.77 -23.05
N VAL A 8 4.38 24.38 -22.06
CA VAL A 8 5.03 24.97 -20.89
C VAL A 8 4.88 24.00 -19.71
N ILE A 9 6.02 23.54 -19.18
CA ILE A 9 6.09 22.62 -18.04
C ILE A 9 6.66 23.40 -16.84
N SER A 10 6.01 23.29 -15.68
CA SER A 10 6.50 23.92 -14.44
C SER A 10 7.85 23.32 -14.03
N ASP A 11 8.74 24.14 -13.45
CA ASP A 11 9.98 23.64 -12.84
C ASP A 11 9.70 22.70 -11.67
N ASP A 12 8.52 22.82 -11.04
CA ASP A 12 8.08 21.93 -9.97
C ASP A 12 8.14 20.46 -10.40
N VAL A 13 7.95 20.16 -11.69
CA VAL A 13 8.04 18.79 -12.22
C VAL A 13 9.48 18.25 -12.14
N ALA A 14 10.49 19.11 -12.22
CA ALA A 14 11.88 18.71 -12.04
C ALA A 14 12.33 18.74 -10.56
N GLU A 15 11.72 19.59 -9.74
CA GLU A 15 12.14 19.83 -8.36
C GLU A 15 11.40 18.97 -7.33
N GLN A 16 10.18 18.54 -7.63
CA GLN A 16 9.39 17.71 -6.72
C GLN A 16 9.69 16.22 -6.94
N PHE A 17 9.90 15.52 -5.83
CA PHE A 17 10.09 14.07 -5.85
C PHE A 17 8.74 13.38 -5.95
N PHE A 18 8.44 12.77 -7.09
CA PHE A 18 7.24 11.93 -7.28
C PHE A 18 7.35 10.55 -6.63
N VAL A 19 8.45 10.26 -5.93
CA VAL A 19 8.71 8.98 -5.27
C VAL A 19 8.74 9.17 -3.76
N CYS A 20 8.12 8.23 -3.05
CA CYS A 20 8.09 8.22 -1.59
C CYS A 20 9.51 8.16 -0.99
N ASN A 21 9.83 9.09 -0.08
CA ASN A 21 11.05 9.05 0.72
C ASN A 21 10.74 8.51 2.12
N LEU A 22 10.78 7.19 2.26
CA LEU A 22 10.49 6.49 3.52
C LEU A 22 11.42 6.90 4.65
N ASP A 23 12.65 7.32 4.38
CA ASP A 23 13.55 7.76 5.44
C ASP A 23 13.08 9.08 6.08
N LYS A 24 12.43 9.96 5.29
CA LYS A 24 11.87 11.23 5.76
C LYS A 24 10.46 11.08 6.36
N CYS A 25 9.57 10.37 5.68
CA CYS A 25 8.16 10.28 6.10
C CYS A 25 7.87 9.11 7.04
N LYS A 26 8.76 8.11 7.12
CA LYS A 26 8.58 6.88 7.90
C LYS A 26 7.29 6.10 7.57
N GLY A 27 6.66 6.39 6.43
CA GLY A 27 5.38 5.79 6.02
C GLY A 27 4.14 6.54 6.45
N ALA A 28 4.25 7.79 6.91
CA ALA A 28 3.13 8.63 7.35
C ALA A 28 1.94 8.61 6.36
N CYS A 29 2.21 8.79 5.05
CA CYS A 29 1.17 8.75 4.01
C CYS A 29 0.44 7.40 3.87
N CYS A 30 1.03 6.29 4.34
CA CYS A 30 0.42 4.96 4.30
C CYS A 30 -0.37 4.61 5.57
N VAL A 31 -0.37 5.50 6.58
CA VAL A 31 -0.95 5.29 7.91
C VAL A 31 -1.99 6.37 8.24
N GLU A 32 -1.80 7.57 7.69
CA GLU A 32 -2.68 8.73 7.89
C GLU A 32 -3.78 8.85 6.82
N GLY A 33 -3.84 7.92 5.87
CA GLY A 33 -4.91 7.88 4.88
C GLY A 33 -6.21 7.34 5.46
N ASP A 34 -7.35 7.85 4.97
CA ASP A 34 -8.68 7.37 5.41
C ASP A 34 -9.06 6.03 4.76
N LEU A 35 -8.42 5.72 3.62
CA LEU A 35 -8.69 4.54 2.81
C LEU A 35 -7.39 3.79 2.52
N GLY A 36 -7.51 2.48 2.34
CA GLY A 36 -6.38 1.63 1.95
C GLY A 36 -5.98 1.80 0.49
N ALA A 37 -5.00 1.02 0.07
CA ALA A 37 -4.54 1.05 -1.32
C ALA A 37 -5.66 0.57 -2.27
N PRO A 38 -5.92 1.30 -3.38
CA PRO A 38 -6.94 0.91 -4.35
C PRO A 38 -6.60 -0.43 -5.00
N LEU A 39 -7.63 -1.19 -5.36
CA LEU A 39 -7.58 -2.54 -5.91
C LEU A 39 -8.44 -2.64 -7.17
N GLU A 40 -7.87 -3.24 -8.20
CA GLU A 40 -8.58 -3.71 -9.38
C GLU A 40 -9.29 -5.04 -9.09
N ALA A 41 -10.34 -5.34 -9.86
CA ALA A 41 -11.15 -6.53 -9.64
C ALA A 41 -10.37 -7.85 -9.81
N ASP A 42 -9.37 -7.89 -10.69
CA ASP A 42 -8.51 -9.05 -10.89
C ASP A 42 -7.49 -9.26 -9.75
N GLU A 43 -7.13 -8.19 -9.02
CA GLU A 43 -6.21 -8.27 -7.89
C GLU A 43 -6.84 -8.98 -6.67
N LEU A 44 -8.17 -9.00 -6.57
CA LEU A 44 -8.87 -9.62 -5.43
C LEU A 44 -8.58 -11.12 -5.33
N ALA A 45 -8.65 -11.83 -6.46
CA ALA A 45 -8.36 -13.27 -6.51
C ALA A 45 -6.90 -13.56 -6.18
N ILE A 46 -5.99 -12.65 -6.55
CA ILE A 46 -4.57 -12.74 -6.22
C ILE A 46 -4.37 -12.57 -4.71
N LEU A 47 -4.99 -11.55 -4.10
CA LEU A 47 -4.94 -11.30 -2.66
C LEU A 47 -5.41 -12.51 -1.84
N ASP A 48 -6.51 -13.14 -2.25
CA ASP A 48 -7.02 -14.36 -1.60
C ASP A 48 -6.03 -15.53 -1.71
N ALA A 49 -5.40 -15.70 -2.87
CA ALA A 49 -4.43 -16.77 -3.11
C ALA A 49 -3.12 -16.58 -2.34
N ILE A 50 -2.64 -15.34 -2.22
CA ILE A 50 -1.37 -15.05 -1.53
C ILE A 50 -1.54 -14.91 -0.02
N TYR A 51 -2.74 -14.60 0.48
CA TYR A 51 -2.98 -14.33 1.90
C TYR A 51 -2.35 -15.37 2.86
N PRO A 52 -2.52 -16.69 2.66
CA PRO A 52 -1.92 -17.69 3.55
C PRO A 52 -0.39 -17.60 3.60
N LYS A 53 0.24 -17.18 2.50
CA LYS A 53 1.69 -17.05 2.38
C LYS A 53 2.21 -15.76 2.99
N ILE A 54 1.45 -14.67 2.87
CA ILE A 54 1.84 -13.36 3.41
C ILE A 54 1.43 -13.15 4.86
N LYS A 55 0.51 -13.96 5.42
CA LYS A 55 0.05 -13.87 6.81
C LYS A 55 1.20 -13.75 7.85
N PRO A 56 2.34 -14.47 7.74
CA PRO A 56 3.48 -14.33 8.65
C PRO A 56 4.20 -12.97 8.59
N TYR A 57 3.96 -12.19 7.53
CA TYR A 57 4.54 -10.86 7.33
C TYR A 57 3.67 -9.73 7.88
N LEU A 58 2.45 -10.04 8.34
CA LEU A 58 1.48 -9.05 8.79
C LEU A 58 1.51 -8.88 10.31
N THR A 59 1.08 -7.71 10.77
CA THR A 59 0.92 -7.45 12.20
C THR A 59 -0.28 -8.23 12.75
N GLU A 60 -0.29 -8.56 14.04
CA GLU A 60 -1.44 -9.21 14.68
C GLU A 60 -2.72 -8.38 14.54
N ALA A 61 -2.60 -7.06 14.59
CA ALA A 61 -3.71 -6.13 14.39
C ALA A 61 -4.26 -6.22 12.96
N GLY A 62 -3.38 -6.25 11.94
CA GLY A 62 -3.76 -6.43 10.54
C GLY A 62 -4.45 -7.76 10.28
N ILE A 63 -3.91 -8.85 10.84
CA ILE A 63 -4.54 -10.18 10.75
C ILE A 63 -5.94 -10.17 11.37
N ARG A 64 -6.10 -9.59 12.56
CA ARG A 64 -7.40 -9.54 13.25
C ARG A 64 -8.41 -8.71 12.47
N ALA A 65 -7.99 -7.58 11.90
CA ALA A 65 -8.85 -6.76 11.05
C ALA A 65 -9.26 -7.53 9.79
N ILE A 66 -8.32 -8.23 9.13
CA ILE A 66 -8.62 -9.05 7.96
C ILE A 66 -9.62 -10.17 8.28
N GLU A 67 -9.45 -10.85 9.41
CA GLU A 67 -10.33 -11.93 9.83
C GLU A 67 -11.74 -11.43 10.22
N SER A 68 -11.86 -10.17 10.63
CA SER A 68 -13.13 -9.55 11.02
C SER A 68 -13.87 -8.85 9.87
N GLN A 69 -13.14 -8.22 8.95
CA GLN A 69 -13.70 -7.27 7.97
C GLN A 69 -13.47 -7.72 6.52
N GLY A 70 -12.50 -8.61 6.29
CA GLY A 70 -12.06 -9.03 4.96
C GLY A 70 -10.67 -8.49 4.59
N ARG A 71 -10.15 -8.96 3.46
CA ARG A 71 -8.83 -8.57 2.93
C ARG A 71 -8.85 -7.22 2.21
N TYR A 72 -10.04 -6.82 1.81
CA TYR A 72 -10.37 -5.64 1.06
C TYR A 72 -11.82 -5.26 1.36
N GLU A 73 -12.14 -3.98 1.21
CA GLU A 73 -13.46 -3.40 1.39
C GLU A 73 -13.86 -2.63 0.13
N SER A 74 -15.16 -2.40 -0.09
CA SER A 74 -15.63 -1.61 -1.22
C SER A 74 -15.68 -0.14 -0.84
N ASP A 75 -15.18 0.73 -1.72
CA ASP A 75 -15.12 2.19 -1.49
C ASP A 75 -16.43 2.92 -1.90
N GLY A 76 -17.50 2.17 -2.21
CA GLY A 76 -18.81 2.73 -2.56
C GLY A 76 -18.97 3.21 -4.01
N ASP A 77 -17.88 3.55 -4.71
CA ASP A 77 -17.87 4.08 -6.09
C ASP A 77 -17.45 3.03 -7.17
N ASP A 78 -17.81 1.75 -6.99
CA ASP A 78 -17.43 0.60 -7.83
C ASP A 78 -15.95 0.13 -7.74
N GLY A 79 -15.20 0.66 -6.77
CA GLY A 79 -13.82 0.25 -6.48
C GLY A 79 -13.69 -0.66 -5.24
N PHE A 80 -12.54 -1.34 -5.15
CA PHE A 80 -12.10 -2.01 -3.93
C PHE A 80 -10.87 -1.30 -3.38
N VAL A 81 -10.71 -1.31 -2.07
CA VAL A 81 -9.51 -0.83 -1.38
C VAL A 81 -9.06 -1.89 -0.37
N THR A 82 -7.78 -1.94 -0.06
CA THR A 82 -7.31 -2.81 1.02
C THR A 82 -7.96 -2.39 2.33
N THR A 83 -8.36 -3.35 3.16
CA THR A 83 -8.97 -3.04 4.45
C THR A 83 -8.06 -2.19 5.32
N THR A 84 -8.65 -1.33 6.15
CA THR A 84 -7.91 -0.52 7.12
C THR A 84 -8.21 -0.93 8.56
N ILE A 85 -7.25 -0.71 9.46
CA ILE A 85 -7.43 -0.86 10.90
C ILE A 85 -7.93 0.48 11.43
N ASN A 86 -9.15 0.49 11.96
CA ASN A 86 -9.81 1.68 12.51
C ASN A 86 -9.90 2.87 11.51
N GLY A 87 -9.99 2.61 10.19
CA GLY A 87 -10.10 3.68 9.19
C GLY A 87 -8.82 4.47 8.98
N ARG A 88 -7.65 3.89 9.26
CA ARG A 88 -6.35 4.60 9.17
C ARG A 88 -5.26 3.76 8.52
N GLU A 89 -4.70 2.81 9.26
CA GLU A 89 -3.55 2.03 8.77
C GLU A 89 -4.03 0.89 7.86
N CYS A 90 -3.37 0.70 6.72
CA CYS A 90 -3.63 -0.46 5.86
C CYS A 90 -3.32 -1.77 6.62
N VAL A 91 -4.17 -2.79 6.51
CA VAL A 91 -3.97 -4.10 7.18
C VAL A 91 -2.69 -4.82 6.75
N TYR A 92 -2.09 -4.43 5.62
CA TYR A 92 -0.83 -4.97 5.13
C TYR A 92 0.40 -4.16 5.57
N ALA A 93 0.22 -3.05 6.28
CA ALA A 93 1.29 -2.24 6.81
C ALA A 93 1.86 -2.83 8.12
N GLY A 94 3.17 -2.76 8.26
CA GLY A 94 3.90 -3.03 9.50
C GLY A 94 5.13 -2.13 9.58
N TYR A 95 5.90 -2.26 10.64
CA TYR A 95 7.16 -1.52 10.82
C TYR A 95 8.34 -2.47 10.94
N ASP A 96 9.47 -2.09 10.36
CA ASP A 96 10.73 -2.78 10.58
C ASP A 96 11.40 -2.37 11.89
N GLU A 97 12.54 -2.99 12.21
CA GLU A 97 13.33 -2.71 13.42
C GLU A 97 13.85 -1.26 13.49
N ARG A 98 13.87 -0.54 12.36
CA ARG A 98 14.31 0.86 12.24
C ARG A 98 13.14 1.83 12.35
N GLY A 99 11.91 1.34 12.56
CA GLY A 99 10.70 2.14 12.60
C GLY A 99 10.27 2.65 11.22
N LEU A 100 10.73 2.03 10.13
CA LEU A 100 10.27 2.32 8.78
C LEU A 100 9.07 1.43 8.46
N LEU A 101 8.04 2.04 7.86
CA LEU A 101 6.90 1.28 7.37
C LEU A 101 7.33 0.31 6.26
N LYS A 102 6.85 -0.92 6.36
CA LYS A 102 7.04 -2.00 5.40
C LYS A 102 5.68 -2.58 5.02
N CYS A 103 5.42 -2.72 3.73
CA CYS A 103 4.27 -3.49 3.24
C CYS A 103 4.58 -4.99 3.31
N GLY A 104 3.70 -5.77 3.93
CA GLY A 104 3.84 -7.23 4.06
C GLY A 104 3.78 -7.97 2.71
N ILE A 105 3.05 -7.43 1.73
CA ILE A 105 3.00 -7.96 0.36
C ILE A 105 4.35 -7.76 -0.33
N GLU A 106 4.91 -6.54 -0.30
CA GLU A 106 6.23 -6.27 -0.88
C GLU A 106 7.33 -7.04 -0.15
N ALA A 107 7.22 -7.21 1.17
CA ALA A 107 8.14 -8.01 1.95
C ALA A 107 8.19 -9.47 1.43
N ALA A 108 7.01 -10.09 1.28
CA ALA A 108 6.90 -11.45 0.79
C ALA A 108 7.38 -11.60 -0.66
N TYR A 109 7.14 -10.60 -1.51
CA TYR A 109 7.65 -10.57 -2.88
C TYR A 109 9.19 -10.50 -2.91
N ASN A 110 9.78 -9.60 -2.13
CA ASN A 110 11.24 -9.45 -2.06
C ASN A 110 11.94 -10.69 -1.50
N ASP A 111 11.26 -11.45 -0.64
CA ASP A 111 11.75 -12.73 -0.11
C ASP A 111 11.47 -13.92 -1.06
N GLY A 112 10.82 -13.69 -2.21
CA GLY A 112 10.49 -14.73 -3.20
C GLY A 112 9.38 -15.70 -2.78
N VAL A 113 8.58 -15.34 -1.77
CA VAL A 113 7.46 -16.17 -1.27
C VAL A 113 6.25 -16.09 -2.20
N ILE A 114 6.09 -14.95 -2.88
CA ILE A 114 5.05 -14.69 -3.87
C ILE A 114 5.67 -14.03 -5.11
N ASP A 115 5.06 -14.26 -6.28
CA ASP A 115 5.53 -13.70 -7.55
C ASP A 115 4.79 -12.42 -7.96
N TRP A 116 3.86 -11.97 -7.13
CA TRP A 116 3.05 -10.78 -7.38
C TRP A 116 3.53 -9.61 -6.51
N LYS A 117 3.68 -8.46 -7.16
CA LYS A 117 3.96 -7.19 -6.51
C LYS A 117 2.79 -6.25 -6.79
N LYS A 118 2.29 -5.62 -5.73
CA LYS A 118 1.30 -4.54 -5.79
C LYS A 118 1.92 -3.30 -6.45
#